data_AF-A0A521DSG5-F1
#
_entry.id   AF-A0A521DSG5-F1
#
_cell.length_a   1.000
_cell.length_b   1.000
_cell.length_c   1.000
_cell.angle_alpha   90.00
_cell.angle_beta   90.00
_cell.angle_gamma   90.00
#
_symmetry.space_group_name_H-M   'P 1'
#
loop_
_entity.id
_entity.type
_entity.pdbx_description
1 polymer ?
#
loop_
_entity_poly.entity_id
_entity_poly.type
_entity_poly.pdbx_seq_one_letter_code
_entity_poly.pdbx_strand_id
1 'polypeptide(L)'
;MYLIRWSFFFVFATLSLLWLMGSLGWYEPYSWQYTIRVAGGIYFLLALAMSGVMSIPSIRRKNNHTPGSRVDWSFIFIVVTISLFGVSLWFE
;
A
#
# COMPACT_ATOMS: atom_id res chain seq x y z
N MET A 1 12.57 10.84 -6.12
CA MET A 1 12.64 9.46 -6.65
C MET A 1 12.48 8.37 -5.60
N TYR A 2 12.77 8.62 -4.31
CA TYR A 2 12.63 7.61 -3.25
C TYR A 2 11.18 7.14 -3.02
N LEU A 3 10.21 8.06 -2.97
CA LEU A 3 8.78 7.78 -2.76
C LEU A 3 8.21 6.78 -3.77
N ILE A 4 8.41 7.06 -5.07
CA ILE A 4 7.97 6.19 -6.17
C ILE A 4 8.63 4.81 -6.10
N ARG A 5 9.92 4.75 -5.75
CA ARG A 5 10.64 3.48 -5.60
C ARG A 5 10.04 2.62 -4.48
N TRP A 6 9.65 3.24 -3.36
CA TRP A 6 8.97 2.54 -2.27
C TRP A 6 7.57 2.07 -2.66
N SER A 7 6.78 2.91 -3.35
CA SER A 7 5.46 2.50 -3.84
C SER A 7 5.55 1.29 -4.77
N PHE A 8 6.47 1.29 -5.74
CA PHE A 8 6.70 0.13 -6.62
C PHE A 8 7.13 -1.11 -5.84
N PHE A 9 8.04 -0.95 -4.87
CA PHE A 9 8.48 -2.06 -4.01
C PHE A 9 7.29 -2.68 -3.26
N PHE A 10 6.42 -1.86 -2.67
CA PHE A 10 5.24 -2.38 -1.97
C PHE A 10 4.27 -3.09 -2.91
N VAL A 11 3.95 -2.52 -4.07
CA VAL A 11 3.09 -3.18 -5.07
C VAL A 11 3.67 -4.54 -5.47
N PHE A 12 4.97 -4.60 -5.78
CA PHE A 12 5.63 -5.84 -6.19
C PHE A 12 5.65 -6.86 -5.06
N ALA A 13 5.96 -6.44 -3.83
CA ALA A 13 5.95 -7.29 -2.66
C ALA A 13 4.56 -7.88 -2.39
N THR A 14 3.50 -7.07 -2.48
CA THR A 14 2.11 -7.55 -2.32
C THR A 14 1.75 -8.56 -3.40
N LEU A 15 2.04 -8.27 -4.66
CA LEU A 15 1.73 -9.19 -5.76
C LEU A 15 2.51 -10.50 -5.65
N SER A 16 3.80 -10.45 -5.29
CA SER A 16 4.60 -11.64 -5.02
C SER A 16 4.06 -12.45 -3.84
N LEU A 17 3.60 -11.79 -2.76
CA LEU A 17 2.98 -12.48 -1.62
C LEU A 17 1.67 -13.17 -2.01
N LEU A 18 0.81 -12.49 -2.77
CA LEU A 18 -0.44 -13.05 -3.27
C LEU A 18 -0.19 -14.25 -4.18
N TRP A 19 0.82 -14.16 -5.06
CA TRP A 19 1.26 -15.28 -5.88
C TRP A 19 1.77 -16.45 -5.05
N LEU A 20 2.57 -16.19 -4.03
CA LEU A 20 3.13 -17.22 -3.16
C LEU A 20 2.00 -17.91 -2.37
N MET A 21 1.05 -17.16 -1.81
CA MET A 21 -0.16 -17.67 -1.16
C MET A 21 -1.01 -18.54 -2.11
N GLY A 22 -1.18 -18.12 -3.36
CA GLY A 22 -1.86 -18.90 -4.39
C GLY A 22 -1.11 -20.20 -4.73
N SER A 23 0.22 -20.15 -4.84
CA SER A 23 1.05 -21.32 -5.15
C SER A 23 1.09 -22.37 -4.05
N LEU A 24 0.95 -21.94 -2.78
CA LEU A 24 0.89 -22.82 -1.62
C LEU A 24 -0.50 -23.45 -1.42
N GLY A 25 -1.49 -23.06 -2.22
CA GLY A 25 -2.87 -23.55 -2.08
C GLY A 25 -3.57 -23.06 -0.81
N TRP A 26 -3.04 -22.02 -0.15
CA TRP A 26 -3.65 -21.44 1.05
C TRP A 26 -4.88 -20.58 0.74
N TYR A 27 -5.12 -20.30 -0.54
CA TYR A 27 -6.25 -19.52 -1.01
C TYR A 27 -6.69 -20.00 -2.38
N GLU A 28 -8.01 -20.17 -2.57
CA GLU A 28 -8.58 -20.56 -3.86
C GLU A 28 -8.39 -19.40 -4.88
N PRO A 29 -7.70 -19.61 -6.01
CA PRO A 29 -7.36 -18.55 -6.96
C PRO A 29 -8.54 -18.02 -7.81
N TYR A 30 -9.78 -18.46 -7.54
CA TYR A 30 -10.94 -18.16 -8.39
C TYR A 30 -11.39 -16.69 -8.39
N SER A 31 -10.76 -15.82 -7.60
CA SER A 31 -10.96 -14.37 -7.74
C SER A 31 -9.72 -13.56 -7.39
N TRP A 32 -8.63 -13.73 -8.16
CA TRP A 32 -7.47 -12.83 -8.12
C TRP A 32 -7.86 -11.35 -8.09
N GLN A 33 -8.88 -11.00 -8.87
CA GLN A 33 -9.47 -9.67 -8.89
C GLN A 33 -9.96 -9.22 -7.49
N TYR A 34 -10.69 -10.07 -6.77
CA TYR A 34 -11.20 -9.80 -5.43
C TYR A 34 -10.07 -9.67 -4.41
N THR A 35 -9.12 -10.61 -4.41
CA THR A 35 -8.01 -10.60 -3.44
C THR A 35 -7.12 -9.36 -3.61
N ILE A 36 -6.85 -8.95 -4.86
CA ILE A 36 -6.11 -7.71 -5.14
C ILE A 36 -6.90 -6.48 -4.67
N ARG A 37 -8.23 -6.44 -4.84
CA ARG A 37 -9.09 -5.34 -4.33
C ARG A 37 -9.09 -5.26 -2.82
N VAL A 38 -9.17 -6.40 -2.13
CA VAL A 38 -9.09 -6.47 -0.67
C VAL A 38 -7.74 -5.94 -0.19
N ALA A 39 -6.64 -6.38 -0.81
CA ALA A 39 -5.30 -5.87 -0.50
C ALA A 39 -5.20 -4.35 -0.74
N GLY A 40 -5.71 -3.86 -1.87
CA GLY A 40 -5.79 -2.42 -2.16
C GLY A 40 -6.58 -1.65 -1.10
N GLY A 41 -7.73 -2.18 -0.67
CA GLY A 41 -8.54 -1.58 0.41
C GLY A 41 -7.82 -1.51 1.75
N ILE A 42 -7.02 -2.52 2.10
CA ILE A 42 -6.19 -2.50 3.32
C ILE A 42 -5.14 -1.38 3.25
N TYR A 43 -4.47 -1.23 2.11
CA TYR A 43 -3.53 -0.12 1.92
C TYR A 43 -4.21 1.25 1.97
N PHE A 44 -5.45 1.35 1.49
CA PHE A 44 -6.23 2.58 1.59
C PHE A 44 -6.54 2.94 3.06
N LEU A 45 -6.97 1.96 3.86
CA LEU A 45 -7.20 2.15 5.29
C LEU A 45 -5.92 2.57 6.03
N LEU A 46 -4.79 1.94 5.70
CA LEU A 46 -3.48 2.33 6.23
C LEU A 46 -3.10 3.75 5.84
N ALA A 47 -3.43 4.18 4.62
CA ALA A 47 -3.21 5.54 4.18
C ALA A 47 -4.00 6.55 5.02
N LEU A 48 -5.28 6.27 5.26
CA LEU A 48 -6.15 7.11 6.09
C LEU A 48 -5.67 7.16 7.54
N ALA A 49 -5.30 6.00 8.11
CA ALA A 49 -4.77 5.92 9.47
C ALA A 49 -3.48 6.76 9.60
N MET A 50 -2.54 6.63 8.66
CA MET A 50 -1.29 7.39 8.67
C MET A 50 -1.51 8.89 8.45
N SER A 51 -2.43 9.27 7.55
CA SER A 51 -2.84 10.67 7.36
C SER A 51 -3.44 11.24 8.65
N GLY A 52 -4.30 10.49 9.33
CA GLY A 52 -4.88 10.86 10.61
C GLY A 52 -3.82 11.03 11.70
N VAL A 53 -2.89 10.09 11.83
CA VAL A 53 -1.79 10.15 12.80
C VAL A 53 -0.87 11.35 12.56
N MET A 54 -0.56 11.68 11.30
CA MET A 54 0.25 12.86 10.95
C MET A 54 -0.47 14.19 11.20
N SER A 55 -1.81 14.20 11.23
CA SER A 55 -2.59 15.39 11.56
C SER A 55 -2.51 15.78 13.05
N ILE A 56 -2.01 14.89 13.92
CA ILE A 56 -1.85 15.15 15.35
C ILE A 56 -0.62 16.07 15.58
N PRO A 57 -0.81 17.26 16.18
CA PRO A 57 0.24 18.29 16.28
C PRO A 57 1.45 17.87 17.12
N SER A 58 1.29 16.95 18.08
CA SER A 58 2.38 16.43 18.90
C SER A 58 3.37 15.57 18.09
N ILE A 59 2.88 14.82 17.10
CA ILE A 59 3.69 13.97 16.22
C ILE A 59 4.33 14.81 15.11
N ARG A 60 3.60 15.81 14.59
CA ARG A 60 4.11 16.78 13.60
C ARG A 60 5.36 17.52 14.08
N ARG A 61 5.42 17.90 15.35
CA ARG A 61 6.57 18.62 15.94
C ARG A 61 7.82 17.75 16.06
N LYS A 62 7.65 16.45 16.35
CA LYS A 62 8.74 15.45 16.37
C LYS A 62 9.25 15.14 14.96
N ASN A 63 8.36 15.13 13.97
CA ASN A 63 8.70 14.82 12.59
C ASN A 63 9.50 15.95 11.90
N ASN A 64 9.27 17.21 12.27
CA ASN A 64 9.94 18.37 11.68
C ASN A 64 11.45 18.49 11.99
N HIS A 65 11.96 17.81 13.02
CA HIS A 65 13.38 17.86 13.40
C HIS A 65 14.25 16.82 12.68
N THR A 66 13.66 15.90 11.91
CA THR A 66 14.39 14.83 11.22
C THR A 66 14.38 15.09 9.71
N PRO A 67 15.51 15.49 9.09
CA PRO A 67 15.55 15.87 7.67
C PRO A 67 15.26 14.72 6.69
N GLY A 68 15.18 13.47 7.17
CA GLY A 68 14.77 12.30 6.39
C GLY A 68 13.26 11.98 6.40
N SER A 69 12.44 12.75 7.13
CA SER A 69 11.02 12.39 7.39
C SER A 69 9.99 13.00 6.42
N ARG A 70 10.43 13.67 5.35
CA ARG A 70 9.55 14.16 4.27
C ARG A 70 8.99 13.03 3.38
N VAL A 71 9.04 11.79 3.83
CA VAL A 71 8.39 10.68 3.16
C VAL A 71 6.96 10.67 3.65
N ASP A 72 6.05 11.17 2.82
CA ASP A 72 4.63 11.14 3.11
C ASP A 72 4.11 9.71 2.91
N TRP A 73 4.20 8.92 3.99
CA TRP A 73 3.82 7.49 3.96
C TRP A 73 2.35 7.31 3.58
N SER A 74 1.50 8.27 3.97
CA SER A 74 0.10 8.32 3.53
C SER A 74 -0.02 8.35 2.01
N PHE A 75 0.79 9.18 1.34
CA PHE A 75 0.85 9.29 -0.11
C PHE A 75 1.36 8.00 -0.76
N ILE A 76 2.38 7.35 -0.19
CA ILE A 76 2.86 6.04 -0.69
C ILE A 76 1.71 5.02 -0.70
N PHE A 77 0.97 4.91 0.40
CA PHE A 77 -0.13 3.96 0.51
C PHE A 77 -1.30 4.27 -0.44
N ILE A 78 -1.59 5.54 -0.71
CA ILE A 78 -2.55 5.93 -1.75
C ILE A 78 -2.07 5.47 -3.14
N VAL A 79 -0.81 5.72 -3.48
CA VAL A 79 -0.25 5.31 -4.79
C VAL A 79 -0.28 3.79 -4.94
N VAL A 80 0.06 3.04 -3.88
CA VAL A 80 -0.02 1.57 -3.87
C VAL A 80 -1.46 1.10 -4.04
N THR A 81 -2.41 1.73 -3.36
CA THR A 81 -3.85 1.44 -3.49
C THR A 81 -4.31 1.60 -4.93
N ILE A 82 -4.06 2.76 -5.55
CA ILE A 82 -4.46 3.04 -6.93
C ILE A 82 -3.82 2.04 -7.89
N SER A 83 -2.55 1.70 -7.67
CA SER A 83 -1.83 0.73 -8.51
C SER A 83 -2.44 -0.67 -8.39
N LEU A 84 -2.74 -1.15 -7.18
CA LEU A 84 -3.36 -2.46 -6.97
C LEU A 84 -4.77 -2.51 -7.56
N PHE A 85 -5.58 -1.46 -7.39
CA PHE A 85 -6.88 -1.37 -8.05
C PHE A 85 -6.77 -1.36 -9.58
N GLY A 86 -5.80 -0.64 -10.14
CA GLY A 86 -5.53 -0.67 -11.58
C GLY A 86 -5.13 -2.07 -12.08
N VAL A 87 -4.26 -2.76 -11.34
CA VAL A 87 -3.86 -4.14 -11.64
C VAL A 87 -5.04 -5.10 -11.53
N SER A 88 -5.96 -4.89 -10.57
CA SER A 88 -7.18 -5.70 -10.45
C SER A 88 -8.05 -5.63 -11.70
N LEU A 89 -8.13 -4.49 -12.39
CA LEU A 89 -8.93 -4.34 -13.62
C LEU A 89 -8.38 -5.14 -14.80
N TRP A 90 -7.12 -5.57 -14.75
CA TRP A 90 -6.53 -6.43 -15.80
C TRP A 90 -6.92 -7.91 -15.68
N PHE A 91 -7.46 -8.33 -14.54
CA PHE A 91 -7.86 -9.72 -14.27
C PHE A 91 -9.38 -9.89 -14.34
N GLU A 92 -10.06 -9.07 -15.14
CA GLU A 92 -11.50 -9.11 -15.39
C GLU A 92 -11.89 -10.24 -16.36
#